data_AF-A0A963M8H7-F1
#
_entry.id   AF-A0A963M8H7-F1
#
_cell.length_a   1.000
_cell.length_b   1.000
_cell.length_c   1.000
_cell.angle_alpha   90.00
_cell.angle_beta   90.00
_cell.angle_gamma   90.00
#
_symmetry.space_group_name_H-M   'P 1'
#
loop_
_entity.id
_entity.type
_entity.pdbx_description
1 polymer ?
#
loop_
_entity_poly.entity_id
_entity_poly.type
_entity_poly.pdbx_seq_one_letter_code
_entity_poly.pdbx_strand_id
1 'polypeptide(L)'
;MTRPFRAAPRWRPLRAAWRGCALMLLALLLAPGAWALTAEQALKMATGDGEDRVQAINEAVLDADDRTRAFIDALSNDAVKASDKAAFVMEGDQATDPVTGAKVKLPDDAEDVINNNFLRSALDAAKAALQLHSEDEATRAAAAAALMKDPDESRLPLIDRALAAEKSPAVRDRLELARATTLLASHDAAKRLQAAEALQQARSPDIKLLLNEQLSHEDDPKVKAA
;
A
#
# COMPACT_ATOMS: atom_id res chain seq x y z
N MET A 1 75.22 -24.93 39.49
CA MET A 1 73.86 -24.57 39.94
C MET A 1 73.30 -23.49 39.02
N THR A 2 72.45 -23.89 38.10
CA THR A 2 71.88 -23.10 36.99
C THR A 2 70.51 -22.56 37.38
N ARG A 3 70.26 -21.25 37.22
CA ARG A 3 68.91 -20.66 37.34
C ARG A 3 68.32 -20.43 35.93
N PRO A 4 67.04 -20.75 35.69
CA PRO A 4 66.42 -20.58 34.37
C PRO A 4 65.93 -19.15 34.13
N PHE A 5 66.06 -18.71 32.89
CA PHE A 5 65.60 -17.44 32.34
C PHE A 5 64.07 -17.48 32.16
N ARG A 6 63.32 -16.54 32.75
CA ARG A 6 61.86 -16.40 32.55
C ARG A 6 61.59 -15.61 31.26
N ALA A 7 60.74 -16.15 30.40
CA ALA A 7 60.30 -15.50 29.15
C ALA A 7 59.31 -14.35 29.42
N ALA A 8 59.40 -13.28 28.61
CA ALA A 8 58.52 -12.11 28.63
C ALA A 8 57.15 -12.37 27.96
N PRO A 9 56.08 -11.63 28.32
CA PRO A 9 54.74 -11.83 27.78
C PRO A 9 54.62 -11.35 26.32
N ARG A 10 54.00 -12.18 25.47
CA ARG A 10 53.70 -11.87 24.06
C ARG A 10 52.48 -10.95 23.96
N TRP A 11 52.66 -9.75 23.43
CA TRP A 11 51.56 -8.84 23.09
C TRP A 11 50.86 -9.33 21.81
N ARG A 12 49.54 -9.60 21.89
CA ARG A 12 48.71 -9.90 20.71
C ARG A 12 48.23 -8.59 20.07
N PRO A 13 48.39 -8.35 18.76
CA PRO A 13 47.98 -7.10 18.15
C PRO A 13 46.44 -7.03 17.94
N LEU A 14 45.85 -5.88 18.29
CA LEU A 14 44.43 -5.45 18.16
C LEU A 14 43.85 -5.45 16.72
N ARG A 15 44.43 -6.18 15.77
CA ARG A 15 44.06 -6.11 14.33
C ARG A 15 42.71 -6.75 13.99
N ALA A 16 42.13 -7.54 14.90
CA ALA A 16 40.84 -8.19 14.69
C ALA A 16 39.64 -7.24 14.87
N ALA A 17 39.75 -6.24 15.76
CA ALA A 17 38.65 -5.31 16.05
C ALA A 17 38.32 -4.39 14.86
N TRP A 18 39.33 -3.99 14.08
CA TRP A 18 39.16 -3.05 12.98
C TRP A 18 38.47 -3.67 11.75
N ARG A 19 38.60 -4.98 11.54
CA ARG A 19 37.93 -5.69 10.44
C ARG A 19 36.44 -5.91 10.70
N GLY A 20 36.04 -6.09 11.96
CA GLY A 20 34.64 -6.20 12.35
C GLY A 20 33.86 -4.90 12.17
N CYS A 21 34.44 -3.76 12.57
CA CYS A 21 33.80 -2.45 12.41
C CYS A 21 33.62 -2.04 10.94
N ALA A 22 34.58 -2.36 10.07
CA ALA A 22 34.49 -2.04 8.64
C ALA A 22 33.39 -2.84 7.91
N LEU A 23 33.18 -4.11 8.28
CA LEU A 23 32.10 -4.94 7.73
C LEU A 23 30.72 -4.51 8.24
N MET A 24 30.63 -4.03 9.48
CA MET A 24 29.37 -3.53 10.07
C MET A 24 28.95 -2.17 9.47
N LEU A 25 29.91 -1.31 9.14
CA LEU A 25 29.66 -0.04 8.44
C LEU A 25 29.26 -0.27 6.96
N LEU A 26 29.86 -1.25 6.29
CA LEU A 26 29.52 -1.57 4.90
C LEU A 26 28.11 -2.20 4.78
N ALA A 27 27.69 -2.99 5.77
CA ALA A 27 26.33 -3.55 5.82
C ALA A 27 25.23 -2.49 6.01
N LEU A 28 25.54 -1.36 6.67
CA LEU A 28 24.60 -0.24 6.82
C LEU A 28 24.39 0.57 5.52
N LEU A 29 25.34 0.51 4.58
CA LEU A 29 25.30 1.22 3.30
C LEU A 29 24.57 0.45 2.19
N LEU A 30 24.22 -0.82 2.43
CA LEU A 30 23.46 -1.67 1.51
C LEU A 30 22.02 -1.94 1.96
N ALA A 31 21.55 -1.24 2.99
CA ALA A 31 20.12 -1.24 3.30
C ALA A 31 19.39 -0.61 2.09
N PRO A 32 18.47 -1.33 1.41
CA PRO A 32 17.60 -0.69 0.45
C PRO A 32 16.92 0.47 1.17
N GLY A 33 17.01 1.68 0.61
CA GLY A 33 16.33 2.83 1.19
C GLY A 33 14.85 2.49 1.27
N ALA A 34 14.33 2.28 2.48
CA ALA A 34 12.90 2.23 2.70
C ALA A 34 12.37 3.58 2.19
N TRP A 35 11.53 3.54 1.16
CA TRP A 35 10.83 4.72 0.69
C TRP A 35 9.83 5.09 1.78
N ALA A 36 10.29 5.94 2.69
CA ALA A 36 9.46 6.45 3.75
C ALA A 36 8.40 7.38 3.19
N LEU A 37 7.23 7.42 3.82
CA LEU A 37 6.20 8.40 3.50
C LEU A 37 6.82 9.80 3.42
N THR A 38 6.65 10.51 2.30
CA THR A 38 7.12 11.88 2.15
C THR A 38 6.03 12.89 2.51
N ALA A 39 6.43 14.11 2.87
CA ALA A 39 5.49 15.19 3.17
C ALA A 39 4.61 15.53 1.95
N GLU A 40 5.17 15.45 0.75
CA GLU A 40 4.44 15.66 -0.50
C GLU A 40 3.38 14.57 -0.74
N GLN A 41 3.73 13.29 -0.53
CA GLN A 41 2.75 12.20 -0.63
C GLN A 41 1.64 12.33 0.41
N ALA A 42 1.98 12.65 1.66
CA ALA A 42 1.00 12.87 2.71
C ALA A 42 0.04 14.03 2.35
N LEU A 43 0.58 15.12 1.83
CA LEU A 43 -0.22 16.27 1.39
C LEU A 43 -1.13 15.93 0.21
N LYS A 44 -0.63 15.23 -0.83
CA LYS A 44 -1.43 14.81 -2.00
C LYS A 44 -2.56 13.84 -1.66
N MET A 45 -2.38 13.00 -0.65
CA MET A 45 -3.48 12.13 -0.17
C MET A 45 -4.53 12.91 0.65
N ALA A 46 -4.10 13.97 1.34
CA ALA A 46 -4.95 14.78 2.22
C ALA A 46 -5.69 15.91 1.49
N THR A 47 -5.10 16.46 0.43
CA THR A 47 -5.56 17.67 -0.25
C THR A 47 -5.66 17.44 -1.76
N GLY A 48 -6.54 18.18 -2.43
CA GLY A 48 -6.81 18.03 -3.86
C GLY A 48 -8.19 17.45 -4.16
N ASP A 49 -8.47 17.30 -5.44
CA ASP A 49 -9.73 16.73 -5.94
C ASP A 49 -9.80 15.23 -5.68
N GLY A 50 -11.01 14.67 -5.71
CA GLY A 50 -11.24 13.28 -5.30
C GLY A 50 -10.42 12.26 -6.09
N GLU A 51 -10.35 12.40 -7.41
CA GLU A 51 -9.59 11.49 -8.29
C GLU A 51 -8.08 11.57 -8.04
N ASP A 52 -7.54 12.79 -7.92
CA ASP A 52 -6.13 13.03 -7.63
C ASP A 52 -5.71 12.41 -6.29
N ARG A 53 -6.58 12.54 -5.27
CA ARG A 53 -6.37 11.93 -3.96
C ARG A 53 -6.41 10.42 -4.02
N VAL A 54 -7.37 9.82 -4.75
CA VAL A 54 -7.43 8.36 -4.95
C VAL A 54 -6.18 7.85 -5.65
N GLN A 55 -5.71 8.55 -6.69
CA GLN A 55 -4.47 8.20 -7.36
C GLN A 55 -3.27 8.26 -6.39
N ALA A 56 -3.14 9.33 -5.61
CA ALA A 56 -2.07 9.48 -4.63
C ALA A 56 -2.10 8.37 -3.56
N ILE A 57 -3.29 7.97 -3.11
CA ILE A 57 -3.47 6.86 -2.17
C ILE A 57 -3.02 5.54 -2.81
N ASN A 58 -3.47 5.23 -4.02
CA ASN A 58 -3.13 3.98 -4.70
C ASN A 58 -1.61 3.89 -5.02
N GLU A 59 -1.00 5.01 -5.40
CA GLU A 59 0.46 5.10 -5.59
C GLU A 59 1.22 4.87 -4.28
N ALA A 60 0.78 5.48 -3.17
CA ALA A 60 1.41 5.33 -1.87
C ALA A 60 1.36 3.87 -1.36
N VAL A 61 0.30 3.14 -1.68
CA VAL A 61 0.13 1.73 -1.25
C VAL A 61 1.17 0.79 -1.88
N LEU A 62 1.64 1.07 -3.11
CA LEU A 62 2.56 0.17 -3.84
C LEU A 62 3.79 -0.18 -3.02
N ASP A 63 4.39 0.81 -2.36
CA ASP A 63 5.64 0.69 -1.61
C ASP A 63 5.48 1.14 -0.16
N ALA A 64 4.28 0.93 0.42
CA ALA A 64 3.90 1.45 1.73
C ALA A 64 4.75 0.91 2.89
N ASP A 65 5.36 1.83 3.62
CA ASP A 65 5.98 1.60 4.92
C ASP A 65 4.98 1.75 6.08
N ASP A 66 5.44 1.54 7.31
CA ASP A 66 4.59 1.65 8.51
C ASP A 66 3.98 3.05 8.68
N ARG A 67 4.70 4.11 8.27
CA ARG A 67 4.19 5.49 8.30
C ARG A 67 3.07 5.71 7.30
N THR A 68 3.21 5.19 6.09
CA THR A 68 2.17 5.24 5.05
C THR A 68 0.91 4.53 5.52
N ARG A 69 1.04 3.33 6.11
CA ARG A 69 -0.11 2.58 6.68
C ARG A 69 -0.79 3.38 7.79
N ALA A 70 -0.03 3.89 8.74
CA ALA A 70 -0.56 4.69 9.84
C ALA A 70 -1.26 5.97 9.35
N PHE A 71 -0.74 6.60 8.29
CA PHE A 71 -1.36 7.78 7.71
C PHE A 71 -2.67 7.48 6.97
N ILE A 72 -2.73 6.37 6.21
CA ILE A 72 -3.98 5.88 5.59
C ILE A 72 -5.02 5.56 6.66
N ASP A 73 -4.61 4.96 7.78
CA ASP A 73 -5.48 4.73 8.93
C ASP A 73 -5.97 6.03 9.55
N ALA A 74 -5.09 7.03 9.74
CA ALA A 74 -5.47 8.33 10.25
C ALA A 74 -6.48 9.05 9.34
N LEU A 75 -6.26 9.04 8.02
CA LEU A 75 -7.21 9.58 7.04
C LEU A 75 -8.58 8.91 7.18
N SER A 76 -8.61 7.58 7.22
CA SER A 76 -9.85 6.81 7.37
C SER A 76 -10.58 7.06 8.69
N ASN A 77 -9.85 7.43 9.74
CA ASN A 77 -10.41 7.77 11.04
C ASN A 77 -10.75 9.27 11.19
N ASP A 78 -10.71 10.04 10.09
CA ASP A 78 -10.92 11.50 10.08
C ASP A 78 -10.01 12.23 11.09
N ALA A 79 -8.80 11.70 11.30
CA ALA A 79 -7.82 12.17 12.28
C ALA A 79 -6.68 12.96 11.61
N VAL A 80 -6.92 13.52 10.42
CA VAL A 80 -5.93 14.30 9.67
C VAL A 80 -6.42 15.72 9.48
N LYS A 81 -5.53 16.67 9.75
CA LYS A 81 -5.68 18.06 9.36
C LYS A 81 -4.65 18.43 8.32
N ALA A 82 -4.93 19.40 7.47
CA ALA A 82 -4.00 19.88 6.47
C ALA A 82 -4.07 21.40 6.32
N SER A 83 -2.92 22.00 6.00
CA SER A 83 -2.85 23.34 5.41
C SER A 83 -2.36 23.23 3.97
N ASP A 84 -2.21 24.35 3.28
CA ASP A 84 -1.68 24.40 1.90
C ASP A 84 -0.29 23.75 1.73
N LYS A 85 0.45 23.55 2.83
CA LYS A 85 1.85 23.10 2.80
C LYS A 85 2.10 21.72 3.38
N ALA A 86 1.23 21.24 4.27
CA ALA A 86 1.49 20.01 4.99
C ALA A 86 0.21 19.39 5.56
N ALA A 87 0.22 18.06 5.68
CA ALA A 87 -0.74 17.29 6.43
C ALA A 87 -0.18 16.92 7.82
N PHE A 88 -1.09 16.75 8.78
CA PHE A 88 -0.81 16.50 10.18
C PHE A 88 -1.74 15.42 10.71
N VAL A 89 -1.22 14.49 11.51
CA VAL A 89 -2.04 13.48 12.20
C VAL A 89 -2.39 14.00 13.60
N MET A 90 -3.65 13.85 13.99
CA MET A 90 -4.16 14.29 15.28
C MET A 90 -4.24 13.11 16.26
N GLU A 91 -3.54 13.23 17.38
CA GLU A 91 -3.64 12.33 18.54
C GLU A 91 -4.32 13.08 19.69
N GLY A 92 -5.66 13.05 19.70
CA GLY A 92 -6.44 13.95 20.54
C GLY A 92 -6.18 15.40 20.13
N ASP A 93 -5.71 16.24 21.07
CA ASP A 93 -5.40 17.66 20.80
C ASP A 93 -3.97 17.89 20.28
N GLN A 94 -3.14 16.85 20.16
CA GLN A 94 -1.74 16.96 19.73
C GLN A 94 -1.59 16.64 18.24
N ALA A 95 -1.02 17.56 17.47
CA ALA A 95 -0.62 17.31 16.09
C ALA A 95 0.76 16.62 16.03
N THR A 96 0.91 15.68 15.11
CA THR A 96 2.18 15.04 14.76
C THR A 96 2.45 15.15 13.25
N ASP A 97 3.73 15.21 12.90
CA ASP A 97 4.19 15.12 11.51
C ASP A 97 4.07 13.66 11.04
N PRO A 98 3.37 13.38 9.92
CA PRO A 98 3.10 12.01 9.47
C PRO A 98 4.35 11.26 8.98
N VAL A 99 5.40 11.98 8.57
CA VAL A 99 6.65 11.43 8.04
C VAL A 99 7.56 11.01 9.20
N THR A 100 7.75 11.90 10.15
CA THR A 100 8.72 11.74 11.24
C THR A 100 8.09 11.18 12.52
N GLY A 101 6.79 11.37 12.70
CA GLY A 101 6.07 11.14 13.95
C GLY A 101 6.40 12.14 15.06
N ALA A 102 7.11 13.23 14.75
CA ALA A 102 7.44 14.25 15.73
C ALA A 102 6.19 15.06 16.11
N LYS A 103 6.07 15.42 17.38
CA LYS A 103 5.04 16.38 17.83
C LYS A 103 5.34 17.74 17.24
N VAL A 104 4.31 18.37 16.66
CA VAL A 104 4.40 19.71 16.07
C VAL A 104 3.30 20.60 16.61
N LYS A 105 3.52 21.91 16.56
CA LYS A 105 2.42 22.86 16.77
C LYS A 105 1.56 22.84 15.51
N LEU A 106 0.26 22.61 15.67
CA LEU A 106 -0.69 22.73 14.58
C LEU A 106 -0.72 24.19 14.09
N PRO A 107 -0.54 24.45 12.78
CA PRO A 107 -0.73 25.78 12.20
C PRO A 107 -2.18 26.26 12.37
N ASP A 108 -2.36 27.57 12.55
CA ASP A 108 -3.69 28.17 12.77
C ASP A 108 -4.59 28.09 11.51
N ASP A 109 -3.98 27.90 10.33
CA ASP A 109 -4.62 27.72 9.03
C ASP A 109 -4.86 26.24 8.66
N ALA A 110 -4.56 25.29 9.55
CA ALA A 110 -4.79 23.88 9.29
C ALA A 110 -6.27 23.51 9.50
N GLU A 111 -6.89 22.97 8.47
CA GLU A 111 -8.30 22.57 8.44
C GLU A 111 -8.46 21.04 8.49
N ASP A 112 -9.65 20.57 8.84
CA ASP A 112 -9.96 19.14 8.84
C ASP A 112 -10.00 18.59 7.42
N VAL A 113 -9.36 17.43 7.20
CA VAL A 113 -9.47 16.73 5.92
C VAL A 113 -10.82 16.02 5.88
N ILE A 114 -11.69 16.45 4.99
CA ILE A 114 -13.02 15.87 4.83
C ILE A 114 -12.97 14.71 3.82
N ASN A 115 -13.39 13.53 4.26
CA ASN A 115 -13.52 12.33 3.43
C ASN A 115 -15.00 12.04 3.14
N ASN A 116 -15.41 12.26 1.89
CA ASN A 116 -16.73 11.84 1.44
C ASN A 116 -16.77 10.30 1.24
N ASN A 117 -17.94 9.77 0.88
CA ASN A 117 -18.12 8.32 0.70
C ASN A 117 -17.18 7.73 -0.35
N PHE A 118 -16.91 8.48 -1.43
CA PHE A 118 -15.98 8.04 -2.47
C PHE A 118 -14.56 7.86 -1.92
N LEU A 119 -14.05 8.85 -1.17
CA LEU A 119 -12.73 8.74 -0.53
C LEU A 119 -12.69 7.66 0.55
N ARG A 120 -13.77 7.47 1.31
CA ARG A 120 -13.84 6.39 2.31
C ARG A 120 -13.75 5.01 1.65
N SER A 121 -14.46 4.79 0.55
CA SER A 121 -14.35 3.56 -0.25
C SER A 121 -12.93 3.35 -0.77
N ALA A 122 -12.28 4.40 -1.28
CA ALA A 122 -10.89 4.31 -1.74
C ALA A 122 -9.90 4.01 -0.60
N LEU A 123 -10.08 4.59 0.58
CA LEU A 123 -9.27 4.30 1.76
C LEU A 123 -9.47 2.86 2.25
N ASP A 124 -10.70 2.34 2.24
CA ASP A 124 -10.99 0.94 2.57
C ASP A 124 -10.34 -0.01 1.56
N ALA A 125 -10.39 0.32 0.26
CA ALA A 125 -9.71 -0.43 -0.79
C ALA A 125 -8.18 -0.39 -0.63
N ALA A 126 -7.61 0.77 -0.28
CA ALA A 126 -6.19 0.92 0.00
C ALA A 126 -5.76 0.05 1.18
N LYS A 127 -6.53 0.03 2.27
CA LYS A 127 -6.30 -0.85 3.42
C LYS A 127 -6.38 -2.33 3.04
N ALA A 128 -7.32 -2.72 2.19
CA ALA A 128 -7.38 -4.08 1.66
C ALA A 128 -6.15 -4.40 0.81
N ALA A 129 -5.74 -3.51 -0.10
CA ALA A 129 -4.55 -3.70 -0.93
C ALA A 129 -3.28 -3.88 -0.09
N LEU A 130 -3.12 -3.16 1.02
CA LEU A 130 -2.00 -3.35 1.96
C LEU A 130 -1.93 -4.77 2.56
N GLN A 131 -3.07 -5.47 2.64
CA GLN A 131 -3.17 -6.83 3.16
C GLN A 131 -2.87 -7.92 2.11
N LEU A 132 -2.74 -7.56 0.83
CA LEU A 132 -2.39 -8.51 -0.25
C LEU A 132 -0.98 -9.11 -0.09
N HIS A 133 -0.15 -8.55 0.77
CA HIS A 133 1.19 -9.05 1.09
C HIS A 133 1.30 -9.67 2.48
N SER A 134 0.17 -9.90 3.16
CA SER A 134 0.15 -10.59 4.46
C SER A 134 0.73 -11.99 4.34
N GLU A 135 1.43 -12.45 5.38
CA GLU A 135 1.92 -13.84 5.47
C GLU A 135 0.75 -14.85 5.56
N ASP A 136 -0.41 -14.41 6.07
CA ASP A 136 -1.60 -15.24 6.20
C ASP A 136 -2.41 -15.31 4.90
N GLU A 137 -2.63 -16.53 4.42
CA GLU A 137 -3.39 -16.81 3.19
C GLU A 137 -4.84 -16.30 3.28
N ALA A 138 -5.50 -16.49 4.43
CA ALA A 138 -6.89 -16.09 4.59
C ALA A 138 -7.05 -14.56 4.52
N THR A 139 -6.10 -13.84 5.12
CA THR A 139 -6.00 -12.38 5.02
C THR A 139 -5.83 -11.91 3.58
N ARG A 140 -4.91 -12.51 2.81
CA ARG A 140 -4.73 -12.16 1.38
C ARG A 140 -5.97 -12.47 0.55
N ALA A 141 -6.62 -13.60 0.79
CA ALA A 141 -7.86 -13.98 0.13
C ALA A 141 -9.00 -12.98 0.40
N ALA A 142 -9.16 -12.56 1.66
CA ALA A 142 -10.16 -11.58 2.06
C ALA A 142 -9.87 -10.20 1.45
N ALA A 143 -8.60 -9.80 1.39
CA ALA A 143 -8.15 -8.58 0.74
C ALA A 143 -8.47 -8.55 -0.76
N ALA A 144 -8.17 -9.63 -1.48
CA ALA A 144 -8.55 -9.76 -2.90
C ALA A 144 -10.06 -9.65 -3.11
N ALA A 145 -10.86 -10.28 -2.24
CA ALA A 145 -12.32 -10.18 -2.29
C ALA A 145 -12.85 -8.77 -1.95
N ALA A 146 -12.20 -8.04 -1.05
CA ALA A 146 -12.58 -6.67 -0.71
C ALA A 146 -12.38 -5.72 -1.90
N LEU A 147 -11.29 -5.89 -2.66
CA LEU A 147 -11.01 -5.10 -3.86
C LEU A 147 -12.02 -5.31 -5.00
N MET A 148 -12.76 -6.42 -4.99
CA MET A 148 -13.83 -6.67 -5.98
C MET A 148 -15.09 -5.82 -5.74
N LYS A 149 -15.27 -5.26 -4.53
CA LYS A 149 -16.50 -4.55 -4.17
C LYS A 149 -16.60 -3.14 -4.75
N ASP A 150 -15.45 -2.55 -5.05
CA ASP A 150 -15.32 -1.20 -5.61
C ASP A 150 -14.28 -1.27 -6.73
N PRO A 151 -14.67 -1.66 -7.95
CA PRO A 151 -13.73 -1.85 -9.03
C PRO A 151 -13.22 -0.51 -9.57
N ASP A 152 -11.91 -0.35 -9.65
CA ASP A 152 -11.24 0.90 -10.03
C ASP A 152 -9.94 0.58 -10.78
N GLU A 153 -9.89 0.93 -12.07
CA GLU A 153 -8.77 0.60 -12.95
C GLU A 153 -7.42 1.08 -12.42
N SER A 154 -7.38 2.18 -11.67
CA SER A 154 -6.14 2.74 -11.11
C SER A 154 -5.47 1.79 -10.10
N ARG A 155 -6.18 0.75 -9.62
CA ARG A 155 -5.68 -0.27 -8.69
C ARG A 155 -5.04 -1.47 -9.39
N LEU A 156 -5.10 -1.56 -10.72
CA LEU A 156 -4.49 -2.67 -11.48
C LEU A 156 -3.02 -2.92 -11.12
N PRO A 157 -2.15 -1.90 -10.99
CA PRO A 157 -0.75 -2.13 -10.62
C PRO A 157 -0.58 -2.84 -9.27
N LEU A 158 -1.47 -2.58 -8.31
CA LEU A 158 -1.46 -3.22 -6.98
C LEU A 158 -1.83 -4.71 -7.10
N ILE A 159 -2.89 -5.01 -7.86
CA ILE A 159 -3.38 -6.37 -8.06
C ILE A 159 -2.40 -7.20 -8.89
N ASP A 160 -1.85 -6.63 -9.96
CA ASP A 160 -0.86 -7.31 -10.82
C ASP A 160 0.43 -7.63 -10.04
N ARG A 161 0.87 -6.73 -9.16
CA ARG A 161 2.02 -6.97 -8.27
C ARG A 161 1.74 -8.12 -7.29
N ALA A 162 0.54 -8.14 -6.69
CA ALA A 162 0.14 -9.23 -5.80
C ALA A 162 0.04 -10.58 -6.54
N LEU A 163 -0.54 -10.59 -7.74
CA LEU A 163 -0.61 -11.78 -8.60
C LEU A 163 0.77 -12.36 -8.92
N ALA A 164 1.73 -11.50 -9.25
CA ALA A 164 3.09 -11.92 -9.58
C ALA A 164 3.83 -12.54 -8.39
N ALA A 165 3.51 -12.12 -7.16
CA ALA A 165 4.14 -12.60 -5.93
C ALA A 165 3.41 -13.80 -5.29
N GLU A 166 2.14 -14.03 -5.62
CA GLU A 166 1.31 -15.04 -4.98
C GLU A 166 1.73 -16.48 -5.32
N LYS A 167 1.68 -17.35 -4.31
CA LYS A 167 2.07 -18.75 -4.41
C LYS A 167 0.91 -19.71 -4.18
N SER A 168 -0.11 -19.29 -3.43
CA SER A 168 -1.30 -20.08 -3.16
C SER A 168 -2.22 -20.05 -4.38
N PRO A 169 -2.55 -21.21 -4.98
CA PRO A 169 -3.48 -21.26 -6.11
C PRO A 169 -4.85 -20.64 -5.77
N ALA A 170 -5.35 -20.88 -4.55
CA ALA A 170 -6.66 -20.38 -4.12
C ALA A 170 -6.70 -18.85 -3.94
N VAL A 171 -5.57 -18.21 -3.61
CA VAL A 171 -5.48 -16.74 -3.57
C VAL A 171 -5.25 -16.19 -4.98
N ARG A 172 -4.44 -16.87 -5.80
CA ARG A 172 -4.21 -16.50 -7.19
C ARG A 172 -5.52 -16.43 -7.97
N ASP A 173 -6.39 -17.43 -7.84
CA ASP A 173 -7.71 -17.45 -8.48
C ASP A 173 -8.56 -16.24 -8.05
N ARG A 174 -8.54 -15.89 -6.75
CA ARG A 174 -9.27 -14.71 -6.25
C ARG A 174 -8.69 -13.40 -6.77
N LEU A 175 -7.38 -13.29 -6.85
CA LEU A 175 -6.71 -12.13 -7.41
C LEU A 175 -6.98 -11.98 -8.91
N GLU A 176 -7.10 -13.06 -9.66
CA GLU A 176 -7.51 -13.03 -11.07
C GLU A 176 -8.95 -12.53 -11.22
N LEU A 177 -9.85 -12.94 -10.32
CA LEU A 177 -11.21 -12.37 -10.28
C LEU A 177 -11.21 -10.90 -9.89
N ALA A 178 -10.39 -10.48 -8.93
CA ALA A 178 -10.22 -9.07 -8.57
C ALA A 178 -9.70 -8.25 -9.74
N ARG A 179 -8.71 -8.77 -10.49
CA ARG A 179 -8.19 -8.15 -11.70
C ARG A 179 -9.25 -8.02 -12.79
N ALA A 180 -10.01 -9.09 -13.06
CA ALA A 180 -11.09 -9.06 -14.04
C ALA A 180 -12.18 -8.05 -13.64
N THR A 181 -12.60 -8.08 -12.38
CA THR A 181 -13.55 -7.10 -11.81
C THR A 181 -13.06 -5.67 -12.00
N THR A 182 -11.78 -5.42 -11.72
CA THR A 182 -11.14 -4.11 -11.90
C THR A 182 -11.16 -3.65 -13.36
N LEU A 183 -10.88 -4.55 -14.30
CA LEU A 183 -10.95 -4.26 -15.74
C LEU A 183 -12.37 -3.97 -16.23
N LEU A 184 -13.40 -4.46 -15.53
CA LEU A 184 -14.79 -4.19 -15.87
C LEU A 184 -15.16 -2.72 -15.71
N ALA A 185 -14.50 -1.99 -14.80
CA ALA A 185 -14.66 -0.54 -14.62
C ALA A 185 -13.83 0.31 -15.61
N SER A 186 -13.08 -0.31 -16.53
CA SER A 186 -12.23 0.43 -17.46
C SER A 186 -13.04 1.25 -18.45
N HIS A 187 -12.53 2.42 -18.84
CA HIS A 187 -13.08 3.19 -19.97
C HIS A 187 -12.86 2.49 -21.32
N ASP A 188 -11.95 1.53 -21.41
CA ASP A 188 -11.65 0.77 -22.62
C ASP A 188 -12.59 -0.45 -22.77
N ALA A 189 -13.41 -0.44 -23.81
CA ALA A 189 -14.36 -1.52 -24.11
C ALA A 189 -13.66 -2.87 -24.33
N ALA A 190 -12.43 -2.91 -24.86
CA ALA A 190 -11.70 -4.16 -25.04
C ALA A 190 -11.32 -4.80 -23.70
N LYS A 191 -10.93 -3.98 -22.71
CA LYS A 191 -10.66 -4.45 -21.35
C LYS A 191 -11.92 -4.93 -20.66
N ARG A 192 -13.04 -4.21 -20.82
CA ARG A 192 -14.34 -4.63 -20.29
C ARG A 192 -14.84 -5.94 -20.90
N LEU A 193 -14.64 -6.15 -22.21
CA LEU A 193 -14.96 -7.42 -22.87
C LEU A 193 -14.16 -8.58 -22.28
N GLN A 194 -12.83 -8.40 -22.15
CA GLN A 194 -11.96 -9.40 -21.54
C GLN A 194 -12.39 -9.71 -20.10
N ALA A 195 -12.78 -8.68 -19.34
CA ALA A 195 -13.29 -8.83 -17.98
C ALA A 195 -14.58 -9.65 -17.93
N ALA A 196 -15.56 -9.32 -18.78
CA ALA A 196 -16.85 -10.02 -18.84
C ALA A 196 -16.66 -11.52 -19.15
N GLU A 197 -15.85 -11.84 -20.15
CA GLU A 197 -15.53 -13.24 -20.52
C GLU A 197 -14.86 -14.00 -19.37
N ALA A 198 -13.92 -13.37 -18.65
CA ALA A 198 -13.25 -13.98 -17.52
C ALA A 198 -14.19 -14.21 -16.32
N LEU A 199 -15.04 -13.22 -16.02
CA LEU A 199 -15.97 -13.25 -14.89
C LEU A 199 -17.13 -14.24 -15.09
N GLN A 200 -17.58 -14.44 -16.33
CA GLN A 200 -18.63 -15.41 -16.66
C GLN A 200 -18.28 -16.84 -16.19
N GLN A 201 -16.99 -17.20 -16.19
CA GLN A 201 -16.54 -18.54 -15.80
C GLN A 201 -16.62 -18.79 -14.29
N ALA A 202 -16.61 -17.75 -13.47
CA ALA A 202 -16.47 -17.84 -12.02
C ALA A 202 -17.75 -18.29 -11.28
N ARG A 203 -18.92 -18.28 -11.95
CA ARG A 203 -20.23 -18.78 -11.46
C ARG A 203 -20.59 -18.40 -10.01
N SER A 204 -20.19 -17.22 -9.54
CA SER A 204 -20.51 -16.68 -8.20
C SER A 204 -21.74 -15.77 -8.21
N PRO A 205 -22.61 -15.77 -7.16
CA PRO A 205 -23.70 -14.81 -7.02
C PRO A 205 -23.24 -13.34 -7.04
N ASP A 206 -22.12 -13.02 -6.37
CA ASP A 206 -21.61 -11.65 -6.30
C ASP A 206 -21.13 -11.16 -7.67
N ILE A 207 -20.49 -12.06 -8.44
CA ILE A 207 -20.05 -11.76 -9.80
C ILE A 207 -21.26 -11.58 -10.74
N LYS A 208 -22.32 -12.36 -10.56
CA LYS A 208 -23.56 -12.15 -11.31
C LYS A 208 -24.19 -10.79 -11.01
N LEU A 209 -24.19 -10.36 -9.74
CA LEU A 209 -24.70 -9.05 -9.36
C LEU A 209 -23.88 -7.94 -10.03
N LEU A 210 -22.55 -8.01 -9.95
CA LEU A 210 -21.64 -7.07 -10.60
C LEU A 210 -21.84 -7.00 -12.12
N LEU A 211 -21.94 -8.16 -12.79
CA LEU A 211 -22.16 -8.20 -14.24
C LEU A 211 -23.52 -7.61 -14.63
N ASN A 212 -24.56 -7.85 -13.84
CA ASN A 212 -25.88 -7.26 -14.09
C ASN A 212 -25.87 -5.74 -13.89
N GLU A 213 -25.15 -5.24 -12.88
CA GLU A 213 -24.95 -3.81 -12.67
C GLU A 213 -24.20 -3.18 -13.85
N GLN A 214 -23.08 -3.76 -14.26
CA GLN A 214 -22.33 -3.31 -15.44
C GLN A 214 -23.22 -3.31 -16.71
N LEU A 215 -24.01 -4.35 -16.92
CA LEU A 215 -24.89 -4.46 -18.09
C LEU A 215 -25.91 -3.30 -18.18
N SER A 216 -26.31 -2.72 -17.04
CA SER A 216 -27.24 -1.59 -17.00
C SER A 216 -26.61 -0.26 -17.45
N HIS A 217 -25.27 -0.17 -17.46
CA HIS A 217 -24.50 1.01 -17.82
C HIS A 217 -23.60 0.80 -19.04
N GLU A 218 -23.46 -0.43 -19.52
CA GLU A 218 -22.67 -0.72 -20.72
C GLU A 218 -23.37 -0.17 -21.97
N ASP A 219 -22.58 0.27 -22.94
CA ASP A 219 -23.07 0.74 -24.24
C ASP A 219 -22.49 -0.05 -25.41
N ASP A 220 -21.33 -0.70 -25.23
CA ASP A 220 -20.69 -1.49 -26.26
C ASP A 220 -21.45 -2.80 -26.52
N PRO A 221 -21.94 -3.05 -27.76
CA PRO A 221 -22.74 -4.23 -28.06
C PRO A 221 -22.01 -5.56 -27.86
N LYS A 222 -20.68 -5.59 -28.02
CA LYS A 222 -19.89 -6.82 -27.82
C LYS A 222 -19.75 -7.10 -26.33
N VAL A 223 -19.49 -6.07 -25.53
CA VAL A 223 -19.40 -6.22 -24.07
C VAL A 223 -20.75 -6.67 -23.49
N LYS A 224 -21.89 -6.14 -23.99
CA LYS A 224 -23.23 -6.60 -23.58
C LYS A 224 -23.52 -8.07 -23.89
N ALA A 225 -22.91 -8.61 -24.95
CA ALA A 225 -23.21 -9.95 -25.45
C ALA A 225 -22.39 -11.05 -24.77
N ALA A 226 -21.26 -10.70 -24.15
CA ALA A 226 -20.40 -11.59 -23.38
C ALA A 226 -21.04 -11.94 -22.03
#